data_AF-A0A1R3HNY6-F1
#
_entry.id   AF-A0A1R3HNY6-F1
#
_cell.length_a   1.000
_cell.length_b   1.000
_cell.length_c   1.000
_cell.angle_alpha   90.00
_cell.angle_beta   90.00
_cell.angle_gamma   90.00
#
_symmetry.space_group_name_H-M   'P 1'
#
loop_
_entity.id
_entity.type
_entity.pdbx_description
1 polymer ?
#
loop_
_entity_poly.entity_id
_entity_poly.type
_entity_poly.pdbx_seq_one_letter_code
_entity_poly.pdbx_strand_id
1 'polypeptide(L)'
;MVFALVNRTKFNPKSTQQHPLVSNNPHELVPFLELEPRIDYNQVDTYPPPRLIATHLPFVSLPGSVKKSGCKIVYLCRNPKDNFVSLWHFANKMRTEEMGSISVEETFELFYRGVNICGPVWDHALGYWKESLENPERVLFLKYEEMKEDPGNHLRRIAEFIGCPISKEEESFDLVDQILELCSFDHLSNL
;
A
#
# COMPACT_ATOMS: atom_id res chain seq x y z
N MET A 1 -0.59 6.01 5.47
CA MET A 1 -1.89 6.73 5.35
C MET A 1 -3.08 5.87 5.76
N VAL A 2 -3.44 4.80 5.04
CA VAL A 2 -4.66 4.01 5.33
C VAL A 2 -4.70 3.48 6.77
N PHE A 3 -3.58 2.99 7.30
CA PHE A 3 -3.49 2.55 8.69
C PHE A 3 -3.85 3.65 9.70
N ALA A 4 -3.27 4.85 9.55
CA ALA A 4 -3.56 5.99 10.41
C ALA A 4 -5.02 6.41 10.29
N LEU A 5 -5.56 6.49 9.06
CA LEU A 5 -6.96 6.82 8.80
C LEU A 5 -7.92 5.84 9.48
N VAL A 6 -7.67 4.54 9.37
CA VAL A 6 -8.54 3.51 9.95
C VAL A 6 -8.47 3.49 11.47
N ASN A 7 -7.31 3.81 12.05
CA ASN A 7 -7.10 3.77 13.49
C ASN A 7 -7.14 5.14 14.17
N ARG A 8 -7.55 6.21 13.46
CA ARG A 8 -7.55 7.60 13.95
C ARG A 8 -8.33 7.83 15.26
N THR A 9 -9.34 7.01 15.54
CA THR A 9 -10.12 7.05 16.78
C THR A 9 -9.45 6.32 17.94
N LYS A 10 -8.54 5.38 17.65
CA LYS A 10 -7.75 4.63 18.64
C LYS A 10 -6.43 5.31 18.94
N PHE A 11 -5.77 5.83 17.91
CA PHE A 11 -4.49 6.52 17.99
C PHE A 11 -4.64 7.91 17.39
N ASN A 12 -4.48 8.93 18.22
CA ASN A 12 -4.58 10.32 17.79
C ASN A 12 -3.40 10.68 16.86
N PRO A 13 -3.62 11.06 15.59
CA PRO A 13 -2.55 11.39 14.66
C PRO A 13 -1.69 12.59 15.09
N LYS A 14 -2.23 13.51 15.92
CA LYS A 14 -1.49 14.63 16.50
C LYS A 14 -0.53 14.19 17.60
N SER A 15 -0.81 13.08 18.28
CA SER A 15 0.03 12.56 19.36
C SER A 15 1.07 11.60 18.81
N THR A 16 2.07 12.15 18.12
CA THR A 16 3.11 11.39 17.41
C THR A 16 3.83 10.39 18.33
N GLN A 17 4.11 10.75 19.58
CA GLN A 17 4.88 9.90 20.50
C GLN A 17 4.23 8.54 20.84
N GLN A 18 2.91 8.42 20.73
CA GLN A 18 2.18 7.19 21.06
C GLN A 18 1.61 6.50 19.83
N HIS A 19 1.75 7.09 18.64
CA HIS A 19 1.19 6.53 17.44
C HIS A 19 2.05 5.34 16.96
N PRO A 20 1.48 4.16 16.62
CA PRO A 20 2.25 2.98 16.22
C PRO A 20 3.21 3.21 15.04
N LEU A 21 2.84 4.10 14.10
CA LEU A 21 3.69 4.50 12.97
C LEU A 21 4.99 5.24 13.36
N VAL A 22 5.14 5.68 14.61
CA VAL A 22 6.36 6.36 15.08
C VAL A 22 7.35 5.39 15.73
N SER A 23 6.90 4.22 16.16
CA SER A 23 7.73 3.22 16.84
C SER A 23 7.87 1.89 16.10
N ASN A 24 7.13 1.69 15.01
CA ASN A 24 7.13 0.44 14.24
C ASN A 24 7.25 0.75 12.75
N ASN A 25 7.87 -0.16 12.00
CA ASN A 25 7.88 -0.05 10.56
C ASN A 25 6.44 -0.23 10.01
N PRO A 26 5.97 0.56 9.04
CA PRO A 26 4.62 0.39 8.48
C PRO A 26 4.31 -1.03 7.98
N HIS A 27 5.32 -1.78 7.53
CA HIS A 27 5.17 -3.17 7.08
C HIS A 27 4.96 -4.19 8.23
N GLU A 28 5.17 -3.79 9.48
CA GLU A 28 4.83 -4.59 10.68
C GLU A 28 3.36 -4.37 11.08
N LEU A 29 2.84 -3.16 10.83
CA LEU A 29 1.47 -2.77 11.15
C LEU A 29 0.46 -3.23 10.10
N VAL A 30 0.90 -3.40 8.85
CA VAL A 30 0.10 -3.90 7.74
C VAL A 30 0.89 -5.02 7.06
N PRO A 31 0.67 -6.28 7.45
CA PRO A 31 1.47 -7.39 6.95
C PRO A 31 1.16 -7.71 5.48
N PHE A 32 2.15 -8.25 4.77
CA PHE A 32 1.99 -8.73 3.40
C PHE A 32 1.52 -10.17 3.35
N LEU A 33 0.57 -10.43 2.45
CA LEU A 33 0.03 -11.76 2.20
C LEU A 33 1.12 -12.77 1.80
N GLU A 34 2.00 -12.37 0.89
CA GLU A 34 3.02 -13.24 0.30
C GLU A 34 4.31 -13.42 1.14
N LEU A 35 4.43 -12.76 2.29
CA LEU A 35 5.62 -12.83 3.13
C LEU A 35 5.36 -13.61 4.42
N GLU A 36 5.47 -14.94 4.35
CA GLU A 36 5.52 -15.80 5.54
C GLU A 36 6.80 -15.54 6.35
N PRO A 37 6.77 -15.61 7.70
CA PRO A 37 5.66 -16.03 8.57
C PRO A 37 4.81 -14.85 9.08
N ARG A 38 4.87 -13.66 8.46
CA ARG A 38 4.25 -12.43 9.00
C ARG A 38 2.72 -12.48 9.08
N ILE A 39 2.10 -13.38 8.34
CA ILE A 39 0.67 -13.71 8.46
C ILE A 39 0.55 -15.19 8.85
N ASP A 40 0.08 -15.46 10.06
CA ASP A 40 -0.48 -16.77 10.37
C ASP A 40 -1.90 -16.81 9.79
N TYR A 41 -2.03 -17.46 8.63
CA TYR A 41 -3.30 -17.65 7.94
C TYR A 41 -4.39 -18.27 8.84
N ASN A 42 -4.01 -19.04 9.87
CA ASN A 42 -4.94 -19.63 10.82
C ASN A 42 -5.44 -18.62 11.87
N GLN A 43 -4.79 -17.47 11.99
CA GLN A 43 -5.11 -16.41 12.94
C GLN A 43 -5.56 -15.10 12.26
N VAL A 44 -5.69 -15.06 10.93
CA VAL A 44 -6.20 -13.86 10.23
C VAL A 44 -7.58 -13.43 10.75
N ASP A 45 -8.38 -14.38 11.23
CA ASP A 45 -9.69 -14.11 11.84
C ASP A 45 -9.63 -13.59 13.27
N THR A 46 -8.49 -13.66 13.96
CA THR A 46 -8.32 -13.09 15.31
C THR A 46 -7.91 -11.61 15.30
N TYR A 47 -7.53 -11.06 14.14
CA TYR A 47 -7.21 -9.63 14.05
C TYR A 47 -8.49 -8.77 14.17
N PRO A 48 -8.47 -7.69 14.96
CA PRO A 48 -9.65 -6.85 15.15
C PRO A 48 -10.04 -6.14 13.85
N PRO A 49 -11.33 -6.04 13.52
CA PRO A 49 -11.77 -5.28 12.38
C PRO A 49 -11.58 -3.75 12.57
N PRO A 50 -11.40 -3.00 11.46
CA PRO A 50 -11.17 -3.51 10.11
C PRO A 50 -9.72 -4.00 9.93
N ARG A 51 -9.57 -5.12 9.21
CA ARG A 51 -8.28 -5.78 8.97
C ARG A 51 -7.60 -5.15 7.75
N LEU A 52 -6.37 -4.68 7.93
CA LEU A 52 -5.54 -4.16 6.85
C LEU A 52 -4.48 -5.19 6.50
N ILE A 53 -4.45 -5.59 5.23
CA ILE A 53 -3.50 -6.54 4.66
C ILE A 53 -2.98 -5.94 3.36
N ALA A 54 -1.67 -6.01 3.15
CA ALA A 54 -1.03 -5.58 1.92
C ALA A 54 -0.71 -6.81 1.03
N THR A 55 -0.58 -6.60 -0.27
CA THR A 55 -0.08 -7.62 -1.18
C THR A 55 0.44 -7.00 -2.46
N HIS A 56 1.47 -7.61 -3.03
CA HIS A 56 1.96 -7.37 -4.37
C HIS A 56 1.43 -8.39 -5.38
N LEU A 57 0.56 -9.33 -5.00
CA LEU A 57 0.05 -10.33 -5.94
C LEU A 57 -0.79 -9.69 -7.05
N PRO A 58 -0.67 -10.16 -8.32
CA PRO A 58 -1.58 -9.75 -9.37
C PRO A 58 -3.00 -10.21 -9.04
N PHE A 59 -4.00 -9.48 -9.52
CA PHE A 59 -5.41 -9.75 -9.20
C PHE A 59 -5.81 -11.21 -9.48
N VAL A 60 -5.33 -11.77 -10.58
CA VAL A 60 -5.58 -13.16 -10.99
C VAL A 60 -4.99 -14.20 -10.03
N SER A 61 -3.98 -13.85 -9.24
CA SER A 61 -3.34 -14.73 -8.25
C SER A 61 -3.85 -14.51 -6.83
N LEU A 62 -4.76 -13.55 -6.59
CA LEU A 62 -5.36 -13.38 -5.27
C LEU A 62 -6.08 -14.66 -4.81
N PRO A 63 -6.03 -14.99 -3.51
CA PRO A 63 -6.76 -16.14 -2.97
C PRO A 63 -8.24 -16.10 -3.31
N GLY A 64 -8.83 -17.28 -3.53
CA GLY A 64 -10.26 -17.40 -3.82
C GLY A 64 -11.15 -16.83 -2.71
N SER A 65 -10.70 -16.88 -1.45
CA SER A 65 -11.38 -16.24 -0.31
C SER A 65 -11.45 -14.73 -0.46
N VAL A 66 -10.33 -14.09 -0.83
CA VAL A 66 -10.27 -12.65 -1.11
C VAL A 66 -11.24 -12.33 -2.23
N LYS A 67 -11.13 -12.98 -3.40
CA LYS A 67 -11.99 -12.74 -4.59
C LYS A 67 -13.48 -12.94 -4.33
N LYS A 68 -13.87 -13.87 -3.45
CA LYS A 68 -15.29 -14.13 -3.12
C LYS A 68 -15.80 -13.26 -1.97
N SER A 69 -14.92 -12.69 -1.15
CA SER A 69 -15.32 -11.83 -0.03
C SER A 69 -15.77 -10.44 -0.50
N GLY A 70 -16.47 -9.71 0.38
CA GLY A 70 -16.79 -8.30 0.17
C GLY A 70 -15.66 -7.33 0.56
N CYS A 71 -14.41 -7.79 0.66
CA CYS A 71 -13.31 -6.92 1.04
C CYS A 71 -13.07 -5.83 -0.01
N LYS A 72 -12.81 -4.61 0.46
CA LYS A 72 -12.42 -3.48 -0.38
C LYS A 72 -10.94 -3.61 -0.73
N ILE A 73 -10.58 -3.34 -1.98
CA ILE A 73 -9.21 -3.36 -2.49
C ILE A 73 -8.84 -1.94 -2.91
N VAL A 74 -7.73 -1.42 -2.39
CA VAL A 74 -7.14 -0.16 -2.85
C VAL A 74 -5.86 -0.52 -3.61
N TYR A 75 -5.88 -0.30 -4.92
CA TYR A 75 -4.74 -0.54 -5.79
C TYR A 75 -4.00 0.76 -6.09
N LEU A 76 -2.67 0.74 -5.93
CA LEU A 76 -1.81 1.89 -6.21
C LEU A 76 -0.92 1.59 -7.41
N CYS A 77 -1.23 2.24 -8.53
CA CYS A 77 -0.41 2.21 -9.73
C CYS A 77 0.67 3.29 -9.67
N ARG A 78 1.84 3.03 -10.23
CA ARG A 78 2.90 4.02 -10.41
C ARG A 78 3.39 3.98 -11.85
N ASN A 79 3.93 5.08 -12.36
CA ASN A 79 4.58 5.10 -13.66
C ASN A 79 5.61 3.94 -13.76
N PRO A 80 5.57 3.10 -14.82
CA PRO A 80 6.45 1.94 -14.91
C PRO A 80 7.94 2.31 -14.95
N LYS A 81 8.30 3.51 -15.44
CA LYS A 81 9.70 3.98 -15.41
C LYS A 81 10.17 4.28 -13.98
N ASP A 82 9.33 4.91 -13.18
CA ASP A 82 9.65 5.22 -11.78
C ASP A 82 9.60 3.96 -10.91
N ASN A 83 8.67 3.04 -11.21
CA ASN A 83 8.60 1.73 -10.57
C ASN A 83 9.86 0.90 -10.86
N PHE A 84 10.34 0.89 -12.10
CA PHE A 84 11.59 0.24 -12.50
C PHE A 84 12.80 0.75 -11.69
N VAL A 85 13.01 2.06 -11.63
CA VAL A 85 14.14 2.65 -10.88
C VAL A 85 14.04 2.28 -9.39
N SER A 86 12.84 2.34 -8.82
CA SER A 86 12.60 1.93 -7.43
C SER A 86 12.93 0.46 -7.19
N LEU A 87 12.52 -0.43 -8.11
CA LEU A 87 12.80 -1.87 -8.05
C LEU A 87 14.29 -2.14 -8.15
N TRP A 88 15.01 -1.46 -9.04
CA TRP A 88 16.46 -1.62 -9.20
C TRP A 88 17.21 -1.28 -7.91
N HIS A 89 16.91 -0.14 -7.29
CA HIS A 89 17.50 0.24 -6.02
C HIS A 89 17.14 -0.73 -4.90
N PHE A 90 15.87 -1.14 -4.83
CA PHE A 90 15.41 -2.10 -3.82
C PHE A 90 16.10 -3.46 -3.97
N ALA A 91 16.18 -3.99 -5.19
CA ALA A 91 16.85 -5.25 -5.49
C ALA A 91 18.30 -5.21 -5.05
N ASN A 92 19.04 -4.15 -5.39
CA ASN A 92 20.43 -3.99 -4.96
C ASN A 92 20.60 -3.88 -3.44
N LYS A 93 19.67 -3.24 -2.73
CA LYS A 93 19.70 -3.16 -1.26
C LYS A 93 19.44 -4.51 -0.59
N MET A 94 18.71 -5.41 -1.24
CA MET A 94 18.37 -6.74 -0.71
C MET A 94 19.40 -7.82 -1.05
N ARG A 95 20.35 -7.55 -1.96
CA ARG A 95 21.40 -8.50 -2.33
C ARG A 95 22.46 -8.59 -1.24
N THR A 96 22.98 -9.79 -1.02
CA THR A 96 24.12 -10.01 -0.13
C THR A 96 25.43 -9.60 -0.83
N GLU A 97 26.50 -9.39 -0.06
CA GLU A 97 27.83 -9.10 -0.62
C GLU A 97 28.28 -10.16 -1.62
N GLU A 98 27.99 -11.43 -1.34
CA GLU A 98 28.30 -12.58 -2.21
C GLU A 98 27.57 -12.52 -3.56
N MET A 99 26.35 -11.98 -3.60
CA MET A 99 25.57 -11.84 -4.84
C MET A 99 26.03 -10.65 -5.68
N GLY A 100 26.83 -9.73 -5.13
CA GLY A 100 27.20 -8.47 -5.77
C GLY A 100 25.99 -7.59 -6.12
N SER A 101 26.21 -6.52 -6.89
CA SER A 101 25.13 -5.67 -7.42
C SER A 101 24.66 -6.15 -8.79
N ILE A 102 23.39 -5.88 -9.10
CA ILE A 102 22.81 -6.03 -10.43
C ILE A 102 22.84 -4.68 -11.15
N SER A 103 23.26 -4.69 -12.43
CA SER A 103 23.30 -3.47 -13.22
C SER A 103 21.91 -2.96 -13.57
N VAL A 104 21.81 -1.69 -13.94
CA VAL A 104 20.55 -1.10 -14.38
C VAL A 104 20.08 -1.73 -15.70
N GLU A 105 21.00 -2.05 -16.60
CA GLU A 105 20.72 -2.69 -17.89
C GLU A 105 20.15 -4.10 -17.70
N GLU A 106 20.78 -4.92 -16.85
CA GLU A 106 20.30 -6.28 -16.57
C GLU A 106 18.92 -6.23 -15.90
N THR A 107 18.74 -5.32 -14.94
CA THR A 107 17.44 -5.14 -14.29
C THR A 107 16.38 -4.67 -15.29
N PHE A 108 16.74 -3.80 -16.23
CA PHE A 108 15.81 -3.30 -17.25
C PHE A 108 15.37 -4.42 -18.18
N GLU A 109 16.28 -5.27 -18.64
CA GLU A 109 15.95 -6.44 -19.46
C GLU A 109 14.99 -7.39 -18.74
N LEU A 110 15.25 -7.69 -17.46
CA LEU A 110 14.36 -8.51 -16.64
C LEU A 110 12.98 -7.86 -16.45
N PHE A 111 12.96 -6.56 -16.15
CA PHE A 111 11.73 -5.80 -15.96
C PHE A 111 10.87 -5.75 -17.24
N TYR A 112 11.50 -5.43 -18.37
CA TYR A 112 10.86 -5.34 -19.68
C TYR A 112 10.33 -6.70 -20.16
N ARG A 113 11.03 -7.79 -19.87
CA ARG A 113 10.55 -9.15 -20.17
C ARG A 113 9.47 -9.64 -19.19
N GLY A 114 9.13 -8.85 -18.17
CA GLY A 114 8.19 -9.22 -17.12
C GLY A 114 8.72 -10.26 -16.13
N VAL A 115 10.03 -10.53 -16.15
CA VAL A 115 10.70 -11.49 -15.27
C VAL A 115 11.15 -10.76 -14.00
N ASN A 116 10.18 -10.35 -13.18
CA ASN A 116 10.41 -9.73 -11.88
C ASN A 116 9.34 -10.16 -10.88
N ILE A 117 9.58 -9.92 -9.59
CA ILE A 117 8.66 -10.28 -8.51
C ILE A 117 7.30 -9.62 -8.78
N CYS A 118 6.26 -10.45 -8.92
CA CYS A 118 4.89 -10.04 -9.24
C CYS A 118 4.71 -9.31 -10.58
N GLY A 119 5.67 -9.42 -11.50
CA GLY A 119 5.53 -8.97 -12.89
C GLY A 119 4.66 -9.91 -13.74
N PRO A 120 4.34 -9.51 -14.99
CA PRO A 120 4.73 -8.26 -15.65
C PRO A 120 3.92 -7.04 -15.16
N VAL A 121 4.58 -5.88 -15.05
CA VAL A 121 3.97 -4.64 -14.47
C VAL A 121 2.71 -4.17 -15.22
N TRP A 122 2.67 -4.36 -16.55
CA TRP A 122 1.55 -3.96 -17.40
C TRP A 122 0.33 -4.83 -17.14
N ASP A 123 0.48 -6.15 -17.12
CA ASP A 123 -0.62 -7.08 -16.85
C ASP A 123 -1.11 -6.95 -15.41
N HIS A 124 -0.18 -6.69 -14.49
CA HIS A 124 -0.49 -6.41 -13.09
C HIS A 124 -1.42 -5.20 -12.96
N ALA A 125 -1.03 -4.03 -13.50
CA ALA A 125 -1.85 -2.83 -13.46
C ALA A 125 -3.16 -2.99 -14.25
N LEU A 126 -3.12 -3.63 -15.42
CA LEU A 126 -4.29 -3.84 -16.26
C LEU A 126 -5.34 -4.71 -15.58
N GLY A 127 -4.93 -5.74 -14.84
CA GLY A 127 -5.84 -6.60 -14.09
C GLY A 127 -6.66 -5.83 -13.06
N TYR A 128 -6.00 -5.03 -12.22
CA TYR A 128 -6.69 -4.22 -11.21
C TYR A 128 -7.47 -3.05 -11.83
N TRP A 129 -7.00 -2.47 -12.94
CA TRP A 129 -7.72 -1.44 -13.66
C TRP A 129 -9.06 -1.94 -14.22
N LYS A 130 -9.05 -3.09 -14.91
CA LYS A 130 -10.28 -3.73 -15.42
C LYS A 130 -11.25 -4.03 -14.28
N GLU A 131 -10.75 -4.62 -13.19
CA GLU A 131 -11.58 -4.91 -12.03
C GLU A 131 -12.18 -3.64 -11.40
N SER A 132 -11.44 -2.52 -11.37
CA SER A 132 -12.00 -1.26 -10.87
C SER A 132 -13.11 -0.68 -11.73
N LEU A 133 -13.14 -1.00 -13.02
CA LEU A 133 -14.21 -0.58 -13.93
C LEU A 133 -15.44 -1.48 -13.81
N GLU A 134 -15.22 -2.80 -13.64
CA GLU A 134 -16.28 -3.79 -13.50
C GLU A 134 -16.93 -3.75 -12.10
N ASN A 135 -16.11 -3.56 -11.05
CA ASN A 135 -16.53 -3.58 -9.65
C ASN A 135 -16.00 -2.34 -8.89
N PRO A 136 -16.44 -1.11 -9.23
CA PRO A 136 -15.92 0.13 -8.65
C PRO A 136 -16.20 0.28 -7.15
N GLU A 137 -17.26 -0.38 -6.65
CA GLU A 137 -17.55 -0.45 -5.21
C GLU A 137 -16.56 -1.35 -4.46
N ARG A 138 -15.79 -2.17 -5.17
CA ARG A 138 -14.91 -3.17 -4.57
C ARG A 138 -13.43 -2.85 -4.77
N VAL A 139 -13.07 -2.24 -5.90
CA VAL A 139 -11.69 -1.94 -6.25
C VAL A 139 -11.54 -0.46 -6.58
N LEU A 140 -10.73 0.24 -5.77
CA LEU A 140 -10.33 1.61 -6.00
C LEU A 140 -8.95 1.63 -6.64
N PHE A 141 -8.87 2.07 -7.89
CA PHE A 141 -7.62 2.27 -8.60
C PHE A 141 -7.11 3.70 -8.42
N LEU A 142 -5.90 3.84 -7.90
CA LEU A 142 -5.22 5.11 -7.64
C LEU A 142 -3.90 5.18 -8.41
N LYS A 143 -3.43 6.40 -8.69
CA LYS A 143 -2.09 6.64 -9.23
C LYS A 143 -1.24 7.35 -8.19
N TYR A 144 -0.02 6.87 -8.01
CA TYR A 144 0.94 7.40 -7.06
C TYR A 144 1.25 8.88 -7.31
N GLU A 145 1.34 9.26 -8.58
CA GLU A 145 1.65 10.63 -8.99
C GLU A 145 0.52 11.60 -8.60
N GLU A 146 -0.73 11.20 -8.83
CA GLU A 146 -1.92 11.98 -8.43
C GLU A 146 -2.04 12.07 -6.91
N MET A 147 -1.72 10.97 -6.19
CA MET A 147 -1.68 10.98 -4.73
C MET A 147 -0.58 11.88 -4.16
N LYS A 148 0.54 12.04 -4.87
CA LYS A 148 1.60 12.97 -4.47
C LYS A 148 1.23 14.42 -4.72
N GLU A 149 0.51 14.69 -5.80
CA GLU A 149 0.06 16.04 -6.18
C GLU A 149 -1.04 16.55 -5.24
N ASP A 150 -2.00 15.69 -4.88
CA ASP A 150 -3.12 16.05 -4.02
C ASP A 150 -3.42 14.94 -3.00
N PRO A 151 -2.56 14.79 -1.97
CA PRO A 151 -2.69 13.71 -0.99
C PRO A 151 -3.95 13.82 -0.13
N GLY A 152 -4.42 15.05 0.14
CA GLY A 152 -5.59 15.30 0.97
C GLY A 152 -6.89 14.80 0.33
N ASN A 153 -7.11 15.15 -0.94
CA ASN A 153 -8.31 14.67 -1.65
C ASN A 153 -8.28 13.16 -1.88
N HIS A 154 -7.10 12.58 -2.15
CA HIS A 154 -6.96 11.13 -2.24
C HIS A 154 -7.20 10.43 -0.90
N LEU A 155 -6.78 11.01 0.23
CA LEU A 155 -7.08 10.47 1.56
C LEU A 155 -8.59 10.45 1.82
N ARG A 156 -9.32 11.53 1.50
CA ARG A 156 -10.78 11.60 1.60
C ARG A 156 -11.46 10.56 0.73
N ARG A 157 -11.04 10.45 -0.55
CA ARG A 157 -11.55 9.46 -1.50
C ARG A 157 -11.34 8.03 -1.00
N ILE A 158 -10.19 7.73 -0.42
CA ILE A 158 -9.93 6.42 0.21
C ILE A 158 -10.87 6.20 1.40
N ALA A 159 -11.04 7.20 2.27
CA ALA A 159 -11.89 7.12 3.46
C ALA A 159 -13.35 6.83 3.11
N GLU A 160 -13.89 7.51 2.10
CA GLU A 160 -15.23 7.25 1.57
C GLU A 160 -15.34 5.82 1.04
N PHE A 161 -14.39 5.40 0.18
CA PHE A 161 -14.40 4.09 -0.47
C PHE A 161 -14.36 2.90 0.51
N ILE A 162 -13.52 3.00 1.55
CA ILE A 162 -13.38 1.94 2.56
C ILE A 162 -14.46 2.01 3.65
N GLY A 163 -15.40 2.95 3.56
CA GLY A 163 -16.55 3.05 4.46
C GLY A 163 -16.24 3.69 5.82
N CYS A 164 -15.20 4.53 5.91
CA CYS A 164 -14.88 5.31 7.10
C CYS A 164 -14.69 6.81 6.80
N PRO A 165 -15.70 7.46 6.16
CA PRO A 165 -15.59 8.85 5.70
C PRO A 165 -15.16 9.78 6.84
N ILE A 166 -14.40 10.81 6.49
CA ILE A 166 -13.94 11.83 7.43
C ILE A 166 -15.13 12.75 7.72
N SER A 167 -15.47 12.95 9.00
CA SER A 167 -16.58 13.81 9.38
C SER A 167 -16.23 15.30 9.22
N LYS A 168 -17.25 16.18 9.20
CA LYS A 168 -17.00 17.64 9.13
C LYS A 168 -16.25 18.14 10.36
N GLU A 169 -16.52 17.54 11.51
CA GLU A 169 -15.82 17.83 12.76
C GLU A 169 -14.36 17.40 12.65
N GLU A 170 -14.09 16.18 12.14
CA GLU A 170 -12.74 15.70 11.88
C GLU A 170 -11.97 16.61 10.91
N GLU A 171 -12.61 17.08 9.84
CA GLU A 171 -12.03 18.08 8.92
C GLU A 171 -11.73 19.41 9.66
N SER A 172 -12.62 19.87 10.55
CA SER A 172 -12.41 21.11 11.30
C SER A 172 -11.26 21.04 12.32
N PHE A 173 -10.82 19.83 12.67
CA PHE A 173 -9.67 19.58 13.54
C PHE A 173 -8.39 19.28 12.76
N ASP A 174 -8.33 19.60 11.47
CA ASP A 174 -7.17 19.39 10.59
C ASP A 174 -6.71 17.91 10.56
N LEU A 175 -7.64 16.96 10.71
CA LEU A 175 -7.29 15.54 10.80
C LEU A 175 -6.58 15.03 9.55
N VAL A 176 -6.98 15.54 8.38
CA VAL A 176 -6.33 15.23 7.09
C VAL A 176 -4.86 15.63 7.16
N ASP A 177 -4.57 16.88 7.50
CA ASP A 177 -3.19 17.38 7.56
C ASP A 177 -2.35 16.66 8.60
N GLN A 178 -2.94 16.32 9.76
CA GLN A 178 -2.24 15.52 10.78
C GLN A 178 -1.88 14.12 10.29
N ILE A 179 -2.77 13.44 9.56
CA ILE A 179 -2.49 12.13 8.97
C ILE A 179 -1.42 12.24 7.88
N LEU A 180 -1.48 13.30 7.06
CA LEU A 180 -0.50 13.53 5.99
C LEU A 180 0.89 13.81 6.55
N GLU A 181 0.99 14.64 7.59
CA GLU A 181 2.26 14.94 8.26
C GLU A 181 2.88 13.68 8.89
N LEU A 182 2.08 12.93 9.66
CA LEU A 182 2.48 11.67 10.28
C LEU A 182 2.94 10.62 9.26
N CYS A 183 2.31 10.60 8.08
CA CYS A 183 2.62 9.65 7.01
C CYS A 183 3.57 10.21 5.94
N SER A 184 4.15 11.39 6.17
CA SER A 184 5.03 12.03 5.21
C SER A 184 6.30 11.20 5.01
N PHE A 185 6.94 11.39 3.85
CA PHE A 185 8.21 10.72 3.57
C PHE A 185 9.25 11.10 4.63
N ASP A 186 9.37 12.38 4.96
CA ASP A 186 10.35 12.89 5.91
C ASP A 186 10.13 12.32 7.33
N HIS A 187 8.88 12.09 7.75
CA HIS A 187 8.62 11.47 9.03
C HIS A 187 8.96 9.97 9.03
N LEU A 188 8.53 9.23 8.01
CA LEU A 188 8.66 7.78 7.97
C LEU A 188 10.04 7.28 7.50
N SER A 189 10.81 8.08 6.76
CA SER A 189 12.15 7.69 6.31
C SER A 189 13.21 7.79 7.41
N ASN A 190 12.89 8.45 8.52
CA ASN A 190 13.78 8.69 9.66
C ASN A 190 13.52 7.74 10.84
N LEU A 191 12.67 6.72 10.65
CA LEU A 191 12.40 5.66 11.62
C LEU A 191 13.55 4.65 11.73
#